data_AF-A0A8B6Y2P3-F1
#
_entry.id   AF-A0A8B6Y2P3-F1
#
_cell.length_a   1.000
_cell.length_b   1.000
_cell.length_c   1.000
_cell.angle_alpha   90.00
_cell.angle_beta   90.00
_cell.angle_gamma   90.00
#
_symmetry.space_group_name_H-M   'P 1'
#
loop_
_entity.id
_entity.type
_entity.pdbx_description
1 polymer ?
#
loop_
_entity_poly.entity_id
_entity_poly.type
_entity_poly.pdbx_seq_one_letter_code
_entity_poly.pdbx_strand_id
1 'polypeptide(L)'
;MADKMEDLAWKADLTLCLSKQPDLLKLKSLCKGRKIPPDCRPELWKRCLNVVGKPDPLVTWDGLIDMQEQDVLKEDCILQA
;
A
#
# COMPACT_ATOMS: atom_id res chain seq x y z
N MET A 1 15.37 -25.49 -0.70
CA MET A 1 15.23 -25.16 0.74
C MET A 1 15.91 -23.83 1.09
N ALA A 2 17.12 -23.56 0.60
CA ALA A 2 17.82 -22.28 0.82
C ALA A 2 17.03 -21.05 0.32
N ASP A 3 16.45 -21.13 -0.87
CA ASP A 3 15.63 -20.06 -1.49
C ASP A 3 14.43 -19.62 -0.62
N LYS A 4 13.66 -20.58 -0.09
CA LYS A 4 12.56 -20.29 0.85
C LYS A 4 13.02 -19.66 2.16
N MET A 5 14.20 -20.01 2.65
CA MET A 5 14.75 -19.45 3.88
C MET A 5 15.24 -18.01 3.67
N GLU A 6 15.79 -17.72 2.49
CA GLU A 6 16.15 -16.36 2.08
C GLU A 6 14.91 -15.46 1.93
N ASP A 7 13.82 -15.97 1.35
CA ASP A 7 12.55 -15.24 1.23
C ASP A 7 11.93 -14.91 2.60
N LEU A 8 12.00 -15.84 3.55
CA LEU A 8 11.54 -15.62 4.92
C LEU A 8 12.40 -14.60 5.65
N ALA A 9 13.72 -14.68 5.51
CA ALA A 9 14.65 -13.69 6.09
C ALA A 9 14.41 -12.29 5.50
N TRP A 10 14.25 -12.19 4.17
CA TRP A 10 13.90 -10.96 3.48
C TRP A 10 12.59 -10.34 3.99
N LYS A 11 11.53 -11.16 4.12
CA LYS A 11 10.24 -10.70 4.68
C LYS A 11 10.39 -10.20 6.12
N ALA A 12 11.17 -10.89 6.95
CA ALA A 12 11.41 -10.50 8.33
C ALA A 12 12.15 -9.14 8.42
N ASP A 13 13.21 -8.95 7.62
CA ASP A 13 13.95 -7.70 7.54
C ASP A 13 13.08 -6.54 7.09
N LEU A 14 12.24 -6.75 6.08
CA LEU A 14 11.31 -5.73 5.59
C LEU A 14 10.27 -5.37 6.65
N THR A 15 9.70 -6.36 7.33
CA THR A 15 8.72 -6.15 8.41
C THR A 15 9.32 -5.35 9.56
N LEU A 16 10.55 -5.70 9.98
CA LEU A 16 11.29 -4.98 11.02
C LEU A 16 11.65 -3.56 10.58
N CYS A 17 11.98 -3.36 9.31
CA CYS A 17 12.25 -2.03 8.79
C CYS A 17 11.00 -1.16 8.84
N LEU A 18 9.85 -1.67 8.40
CA LEU A 18 8.58 -0.93 8.38
C LEU A 18 8.11 -0.54 9.79
N SER A 19 8.30 -1.40 10.80
CA SER A 19 7.92 -1.08 12.18
C SER A 19 8.72 0.09 12.79
N LYS A 20 9.90 0.38 12.25
CA LYS A 20 10.77 1.48 12.69
C LYS A 20 10.51 2.81 11.99
N GLN A 21 9.43 2.91 11.22
CA GLN A 21 9.07 4.11 10.47
C GLN A 21 10.25 4.68 9.64
N PRO A 22 10.75 3.92 8.66
CA PRO A 22 11.94 4.27 7.90
C PRO A 22 11.68 5.40 6.90
N ASP A 23 12.70 6.18 6.57
CA ASP A 23 12.61 7.10 5.43
C ASP A 23 12.57 6.33 4.07
N LEU A 24 12.25 7.06 3.00
CA LEU A 24 12.12 6.47 1.66
C LEU A 24 13.46 5.98 1.09
N LEU A 25 14.58 6.60 1.45
CA LEU A 25 15.90 6.20 0.98
C LEU A 25 16.27 4.84 1.56
N LYS A 26 16.01 4.65 2.86
CA LYS A 26 16.23 3.39 3.57
C LYS A 26 15.35 2.28 3.01
N LEU A 27 14.06 2.56 2.77
CA LEU A 27 13.15 1.60 2.14
C LEU A 27 13.59 1.18 0.75
N LYS A 28 13.97 2.16 -0.10
CA LYS A 28 14.45 1.88 -1.46
C LYS A 28 15.72 1.05 -1.44
N SER A 29 16.66 1.40 -0.57
CA SER A 29 17.92 0.66 -0.38
C SER A 29 17.69 -0.77 0.14
N LEU A 30 16.62 -1.00 0.90
CA LEU A 30 16.27 -2.32 1.40
C LEU A 30 15.63 -3.18 0.31
N CYS A 31 14.69 -2.63 -0.46
CA CYS A 31 13.93 -3.36 -1.48
C CYS A 31 14.80 -3.88 -2.63
N LYS A 32 15.78 -3.12 -3.12
CA LYS A 32 16.73 -3.53 -4.19
C LYS A 32 16.09 -4.25 -5.39
N GLY A 33 14.86 -3.90 -5.78
CA GLY A 33 14.13 -4.55 -6.88
C GLY A 33 13.54 -5.93 -6.57
N ARG A 34 13.64 -6.43 -5.33
CA ARG A 34 12.95 -7.65 -4.89
C ARG A 34 11.44 -7.46 -4.92
N LYS A 35 10.71 -8.54 -5.21
CA LYS A 35 9.24 -8.56 -5.14
C LYS A 35 8.78 -8.31 -3.71
N ILE A 36 7.88 -7.35 -3.52
CA ILE A 36 7.36 -7.01 -2.19
C ILE A 36 6.34 -8.09 -1.75
N PRO A 37 6.53 -8.69 -0.55
CA PRO A 37 5.57 -9.62 0.03
C PRO A 37 4.19 -8.97 0.16
N PRO A 38 3.09 -9.68 -0.17
CA PRO A 38 1.73 -9.11 -0.15
C PRO A 38 1.38 -8.41 1.16
N ASP A 39 1.70 -9.03 2.30
CA ASP A 39 1.40 -8.51 3.64
C ASP A 39 2.14 -7.19 3.96
N CYS A 40 3.28 -6.95 3.31
CA CYS A 40 4.07 -5.73 3.51
C CYS A 40 3.69 -4.60 2.54
N ARG A 41 2.99 -4.90 1.44
CA ARG A 41 2.64 -3.89 0.42
C ARG A 41 1.82 -2.73 0.95
N PRO A 42 0.75 -2.94 1.75
CA PRO A 42 -0.08 -1.83 2.22
C PRO A 42 0.73 -0.78 2.97
N GLU A 43 1.53 -1.21 3.94
CA GLU A 43 2.34 -0.30 4.76
C GLU A 43 3.45 0.37 3.95
N LEU A 44 4.15 -0.41 3.12
CA LEU A 44 5.21 0.10 2.26
C LEU A 44 4.69 1.15 1.27
N TRP A 45 3.58 0.88 0.58
CA TRP A 45 3.01 1.80 -0.40
C TRP A 45 2.43 3.04 0.26
N LYS A 46 1.77 2.92 1.42
CA LYS A 46 1.32 4.09 2.18
C LYS A 46 2.49 5.03 2.49
N ARG A 47 3.65 4.48 2.84
CA ARG A 47 4.87 5.25 3.09
C ARG A 47 5.39 5.90 1.81
N CYS A 48 5.52 5.14 0.71
CA CYS A 48 5.97 5.64 -0.58
C CYS A 48 5.09 6.75 -1.15
N LEU A 49 3.78 6.65 -0.97
CA LEU A 49 2.80 7.65 -1.41
C LEU A 49 2.64 8.81 -0.41
N ASN A 50 3.38 8.78 0.70
CA ASN A 50 3.29 9.77 1.76
C ASN A 50 1.85 9.95 2.26
N VAL A 51 1.13 8.86 2.52
CA VAL A 51 -0.26 8.87 3.04
C VAL A 51 -0.40 8.29 4.45
N VAL A 52 0.70 7.85 5.07
CA VAL A 52 0.69 7.36 6.45
C VAL A 52 0.22 8.48 7.39
N GLY A 53 -0.78 8.18 8.23
CA GLY A 53 -1.30 9.11 9.22
C GLY A 53 -2.11 10.28 8.65
N LYS A 54 -2.33 10.34 7.32
CA LYS A 54 -3.27 11.30 6.75
C LYS A 54 -4.70 10.91 7.16
N PRO A 55 -5.52 11.87 7.62
CA PRO A 55 -6.90 11.59 7.98
C PRO A 55 -7.68 11.16 6.73
N ASP A 56 -8.73 10.37 6.96
CA ASP A 56 -9.67 10.03 5.92
C ASP A 56 -10.48 11.28 5.54
N PRO A 57 -10.37 11.79 4.30
CA PRO A 57 -11.08 12.99 3.88
C PRO A 57 -12.60 12.80 3.83
N LEU A 58 -13.09 11.56 3.79
CA LEU A 58 -14.51 11.26 3.73
C LEU A 58 -15.19 11.30 5.11
N VAL A 59 -14.43 11.34 6.21
CA VAL A 59 -14.99 11.40 7.59
C VAL A 59 -15.90 12.62 7.78
N THR A 60 -15.59 13.73 7.11
CA THR A 60 -16.37 14.97 7.18
C THR A 60 -17.30 15.18 5.99
N TRP A 61 -17.33 14.25 5.04
CA TRP A 61 -18.14 14.38 3.83
C TRP A 61 -19.56 13.86 4.09
N ASP A 62 -20.56 14.69 3.82
CA ASP A 62 -22.00 14.42 3.99
C ASP A 62 -22.78 14.53 2.67
N GLY A 63 -22.07 14.57 1.53
CA GLY A 63 -22.67 14.68 0.20
C GLY A 63 -23.26 13.37 -0.33
N LEU A 64 -23.94 13.50 -1.46
CA LEU A 64 -24.41 12.37 -2.26
C LEU A 64 -23.45 12.11 -3.42
N ILE A 65 -23.43 10.88 -3.92
CA ILE A 65 -22.69 10.56 -5.14
C ILE A 65 -23.61 10.82 -6.34
N ASP A 66 -23.71 12.09 -6.77
CA ASP A 66 -24.72 12.60 -7.69
C ASP A 66 -24.12 13.30 -8.94
N MET A 67 -22.90 12.93 -9.32
CA MET A 67 -22.25 13.44 -10.54
C MET A 67 -23.03 13.07 -11.80
N GLN A 68 -22.92 13.88 -12.84
CA GLN A 68 -23.58 13.65 -14.12
C GLN A 68 -23.19 12.30 -14.74
N GLU A 69 -21.93 11.89 -14.59
CA GLU A 69 -21.38 10.63 -15.13
C GLU A 69 -21.53 9.45 -14.16
N GLN A 70 -22.33 9.58 -13.11
CA GLN A 70 -22.38 8.60 -12.04
C GLN A 70 -22.79 7.19 -12.51
N ASP A 71 -23.65 7.09 -13.51
CA ASP A 71 -24.08 5.79 -14.03
C ASP A 71 -22.96 5.08 -14.80
N VAL A 72 -22.11 5.81 -15.52
CA VAL A 72 -20.91 5.25 -16.18
C VAL A 72 -19.95 4.71 -15.12
N LEU A 73 -19.71 5.47 -14.05
CA LEU A 73 -18.83 5.02 -12.96
C LEU A 73 -19.37 3.78 -12.24
N LYS A 74 -20.69 3.68 -12.05
CA LYS A 74 -21.33 2.50 -11.44
C LYS A 74 -21.11 1.26 -12.30
N GLU A 75 -21.32 1.37 -13.62
CA GLU A 75 -21.10 0.26 -14.55
C GLU A 75 -19.65 -0.22 -14.52
N ASP A 76 -18.69 0.70 -14.61
CA ASP A 76 -17.27 0.36 -14.53
C ASP A 76 -16.89 -0.32 -13.20
N CYS A 77 -17.43 0.15 -12.08
CA CYS A 77 -17.19 -0.46 -10.76
C CYS A 77 -17.74 -1.89 -10.67
N ILE A 78 -18.91 -2.16 -11.25
CA ILE A 78 -19.52 -3.50 -11.27
C ILE A 78 -18.71 -4.44 -12.16
N LEU A 79 -18.20 -3.96 -13.30
CA LEU A 79 -17.44 -4.77 -14.25
C LEU A 79 -16.04 -5.16 -13.75
N GLN A 80 -15.48 -4.42 -12.78
CA GLN A 80 -14.17 -4.67 -12.19
C GLN A 80 -14.22 -5.49 -10.88
N ALA A 81 -15.42 -5.81 -10.37
CA ALA A 81 -15.65 -6.59 -9.15
C ALA A 81 -15.67 -8.10 -9.43
#